data_AF-A0A1N7QRL5-F1
#
_entry.id   AF-A0A1N7QRL5-F1
#
_cell.length_a   1.000
_cell.length_b   1.000
_cell.length_c   1.000
_cell.angle_alpha   90.00
_cell.angle_beta   90.00
_cell.angle_gamma   90.00
#
_symmetry.space_group_name_H-M   'P 1'
#
loop_
_entity.id
_entity.type
_entity.pdbx_description
1 polymer ?
#
loop_
_entity_poly.entity_id
_entity_poly.type
_entity_poly.pdbx_seq_one_letter_code
_entity_poly.pdbx_strand_id
1 'polypeptide(L)'
;MHINASLTGFFLDCTFVPMAYNRNNYIKRAKYIISVYNQYKHADVPDTRILNNYFPQHNIFISYRQWMNIKGMVFPTQETEQQLTLF
;
A
#
# COMPACT_ATOMS: atom_id res chain seq x y z
N MET A 1 54.47 19.10 -10.61
CA MET A 1 54.57 17.90 -9.74
C MET A 1 54.45 18.41 -8.32
N HIS A 2 53.40 18.20 -7.53
CA HIS A 2 52.19 17.39 -7.61
C HIS A 2 51.09 18.20 -6.89
N ILE A 3 49.86 18.11 -7.37
CA ILE A 3 48.73 18.95 -6.96
C ILE A 3 48.14 18.43 -5.63
N ASN A 4 47.73 19.37 -4.79
CA ASN A 4 47.19 19.20 -3.44
C ASN A 4 45.98 18.25 -3.38
N ALA A 5 45.94 17.47 -2.31
CA ALA A 5 44.76 16.73 -1.86
C ALA A 5 43.68 17.71 -1.35
N SER A 6 42.49 17.67 -1.94
CA SER A 6 41.21 17.93 -1.28
C SER A 6 40.09 17.80 -2.31
N LEU A 7 39.32 16.71 -2.24
CA LEU A 7 37.94 16.69 -2.70
C LEU A 7 37.13 15.81 -1.75
N THR A 8 36.59 16.50 -0.77
CA THR A 8 35.30 16.18 -0.13
C THR A 8 34.28 15.81 -1.19
N GLY A 9 33.87 14.55 -1.24
CA GLY A 9 32.73 14.08 -2.00
C GLY A 9 31.77 13.41 -1.03
N PHE A 10 30.78 14.17 -0.57
CA PHE A 10 29.67 13.73 0.27
C PHE A 10 29.14 12.38 -0.23
N PHE A 11 29.31 11.32 0.58
CA PHE A 11 28.39 10.21 0.57
C PHE A 11 27.01 10.81 0.86
N LEU A 12 26.15 10.84 -0.15
CA LEU A 12 24.70 10.89 0.07
C LEU A 12 24.36 9.60 0.81
N ASP A 13 24.52 9.64 2.13
CA ASP A 13 23.78 8.75 3.00
C ASP A 13 22.31 9.02 2.67
N CYS A 14 21.76 8.13 1.84
CA CYS A 14 20.33 7.92 1.72
C CYS A 14 19.84 7.61 3.13
N THR A 15 19.59 8.66 3.90
CA THR A 15 18.82 8.57 5.12
C THR A 15 17.54 7.91 4.71
N PHE A 16 17.48 6.61 5.02
CA PHE A 16 16.27 5.83 5.09
C PHE A 16 15.40 6.56 6.10
N VAL A 17 14.69 7.60 5.65
CA VAL A 17 13.63 8.22 6.41
C VAL A 17 12.65 7.08 6.62
N PRO A 18 12.44 6.59 7.87
CA PRO A 18 11.39 5.64 8.10
C PRO A 18 10.10 6.41 7.84
N MET A 19 9.55 6.26 6.63
CA MET A 19 8.16 6.60 6.37
C MET A 19 7.38 5.72 7.33
N ALA A 20 7.01 6.27 8.47
CA ALA A 20 6.38 5.51 9.54
C ALA A 20 5.12 4.89 8.97
N TYR A 21 5.19 3.59 8.69
CA TYR A 21 4.11 2.88 8.05
C TYR A 21 2.99 2.72 9.07
N ASN A 22 2.01 3.61 9.00
CA ASN A 22 0.82 3.49 9.83
C ASN A 22 -0.03 2.35 9.27
N ARG A 23 0.18 1.15 9.84
CA ARG A 23 -0.52 -0.09 9.47
C ARG A 23 -2.04 0.09 9.50
N ASN A 24 -2.57 0.85 10.46
CA ASN A 24 -4.01 1.05 10.60
C ASN A 24 -4.58 1.89 9.46
N ASN A 25 -3.88 2.97 9.05
CA ASN A 25 -4.28 3.77 7.90
C ASN A 25 -4.19 2.98 6.60
N TYR A 26 -3.16 2.15 6.45
CA TYR A 26 -3.02 1.27 5.30
C TYR A 26 -4.18 0.25 5.22
N ILE A 27 -4.53 -0.40 6.33
CA ILE A 27 -5.66 -1.34 6.39
C ILE A 27 -6.97 -0.64 6.02
N LYS A 28 -7.22 0.57 6.56
CA LYS A 28 -8.42 1.37 6.22
C LYS A 28 -8.47 1.67 4.73
N ARG A 29 -7.36 2.13 4.14
CA ARG A 29 -7.26 2.41 2.70
C ARG A 29 -7.47 1.15 1.86
N ALA A 30 -6.89 0.02 2.25
CA ALA A 30 -7.05 -1.24 1.54
C ALA A 30 -8.49 -1.77 1.58
N LYS A 31 -9.18 -1.66 2.73
CA LYS A 31 -10.62 -1.97 2.83
C LYS A 31 -11.46 -1.13 1.87
N TYR A 32 -11.14 0.17 1.77
CA TYR A 32 -11.81 1.07 0.82
C TYR A 32 -11.55 0.68 -0.64
N ILE A 33 -10.31 0.36 -1.01
CA ILE A 33 -9.99 -0.07 -2.39
C ILE A 33 -10.76 -1.35 -2.75
N ILE A 34 -10.86 -2.30 -1.81
CA ILE A 34 -11.59 -3.55 -2.03
C ILE A 34 -13.10 -3.32 -2.12
N SER A 35 -13.67 -2.42 -1.32
CA SER A 35 -15.10 -2.12 -1.43
C SER A 35 -15.43 -1.51 -2.79
N VAL A 36 -14.60 -0.60 -3.29
CA VAL A 36 -14.72 -0.05 -4.65
C VAL A 36 -14.60 -1.16 -5.70
N TYR A 37 -13.58 -2.03 -5.60
CA TYR A 37 -13.42 -3.15 -6.54
C TYR A 37 -14.64 -4.08 -6.58
N ASN A 38 -15.19 -4.44 -5.41
CA ASN A 38 -16.33 -5.35 -5.32
C ASN A 38 -17.62 -4.76 -5.94
N GLN A 39 -17.77 -3.44 -6.00
CA GLN A 39 -18.93 -2.80 -6.65
C GLN A 39 -18.95 -3.03 -8.17
N TYR A 40 -17.78 -3.13 -8.80
CA TYR A 40 -17.65 -3.28 -10.25
C TYR A 40 -17.26 -4.70 -10.69
N LYS A 41 -16.95 -5.59 -9.74
CA LYS A 41 -16.53 -6.94 -10.05
C LYS A 41 -17.74 -7.82 -10.41
N HIS A 42 -17.80 -8.18 -11.69
CA HIS A 42 -18.74 -9.17 -12.22
C HIS A 42 -17.96 -10.31 -12.89
N ALA A 43 -18.64 -11.43 -13.18
CA ALA A 43 -18.02 -12.62 -13.79
C ALA A 43 -17.26 -12.29 -15.09
N ASP A 44 -17.84 -11.43 -15.92
CA ASP A 44 -17.32 -11.11 -17.26
C ASP A 44 -16.34 -9.92 -17.27
N VAL A 45 -16.09 -9.30 -16.12
CA VAL A 45 -15.26 -8.08 -16.04
C VAL A 45 -13.84 -8.46 -15.55
N PRO A 46 -12.80 -8.30 -16.39
CA PRO A 46 -11.43 -8.56 -15.97
C PRO A 46 -10.92 -7.47 -15.03
N ASP A 47 -10.05 -7.85 -14.09
CA ASP A 47 -9.51 -6.94 -13.07
C ASP A 47 -8.83 -5.72 -13.69
N THR A 48 -8.07 -5.91 -14.77
CA THR A 48 -7.37 -4.85 -15.50
C THR A 48 -8.31 -3.75 -16.00
N ARG A 49 -9.53 -4.10 -16.43
CA ARG A 49 -10.55 -3.13 -16.85
C ARG A 49 -11.04 -2.29 -15.67
N ILE A 50 -11.17 -2.90 -14.49
CA ILE A 50 -11.61 -2.20 -13.28
C ILE A 50 -10.53 -1.20 -12.83
N LEU A 51 -9.28 -1.65 -12.80
CA LEU A 51 -8.15 -0.80 -12.42
C LEU A 51 -7.98 0.39 -13.37
N ASN A 52 -8.14 0.19 -14.68
CA ASN A 52 -7.90 1.26 -15.64
C ASN A 52 -9.05 2.27 -15.73
N ASN A 53 -10.29 1.81 -15.58
CA ASN A 53 -11.46 2.65 -15.85
C ASN A 53 -12.13 3.19 -14.58
N TYR A 54 -12.23 2.39 -13.52
CA TYR A 54 -13.02 2.75 -12.34
C TYR A 54 -12.13 3.29 -11.20
N PHE A 55 -10.95 2.73 -10.96
CA PHE A 55 -10.09 3.20 -9.86
C PHE A 55 -9.69 4.69 -9.96
N PRO A 56 -9.38 5.25 -11.16
CA PRO A 56 -9.08 6.68 -11.28
C PRO A 56 -10.26 7.58 -10.93
N GLN A 57 -11.50 7.13 -11.14
CA GLN A 57 -12.71 7.88 -10.78
C GLN A 57 -12.84 8.07 -9.26
N HIS A 58 -12.25 7.15 -8.48
CA HIS A 58 -12.21 7.19 -7.01
C HIS A 58 -10.88 7.75 -6.48
N ASN A 59 -10.07 8.39 -7.33
CA ASN A 59 -8.72 8.88 -7.00
C ASN A 59 -7.78 7.79 -6.47
N ILE A 60 -7.97 6.53 -6.89
CA ILE A 60 -7.12 5.40 -6.55
C ILE A 60 -6.12 5.19 -7.69
N PHE A 61 -4.88 5.59 -7.47
CA PHE A 61 -3.79 5.39 -8.42
C PHE A 61 -2.84 4.32 -7.88
N ILE A 62 -3.04 3.07 -8.32
CA ILE A 62 -2.17 1.94 -7.96
C ILE A 62 -1.83 1.11 -9.20
N SER A 63 -0.63 0.53 -9.19
CA SER A 63 -0.22 -0.45 -10.19
C SER A 63 -0.92 -1.79 -10.01
N TYR A 64 -0.97 -2.59 -11.08
CA TYR A 64 -1.50 -3.95 -11.04
C TYR A 64 -0.81 -4.81 -9.96
N ARG A 65 0.51 -4.67 -9.78
CA ARG A 65 1.25 -5.39 -8.73
C ARG A 65 0.79 -4.99 -7.32
N GLN A 66 0.60 -3.69 -7.08
CA GLN A 66 0.08 -3.21 -5.80
C GLN A 66 -1.34 -3.72 -5.54
N TRP A 67 -2.17 -3.76 -6.58
CA TRP A 67 -3.49 -4.38 -6.49
C TRP A 67 -3.43 -5.86 -6.10
N MET A 68 -2.59 -6.66 -6.76
CA MET A 68 -2.42 -8.08 -6.42
C MET A 68 -1.98 -8.28 -4.98
N ASN A 69 -1.07 -7.43 -4.49
CA ASN A 69 -0.66 -7.46 -3.09
C ASN A 69 -1.84 -7.14 -2.15
N ILE A 70 -2.63 -6.10 -2.45
CA ILE A 70 -3.79 -5.67 -1.64
C ILE A 70 -4.91 -6.72 -1.66
N LYS A 71 -5.19 -7.30 -2.82
CA LYS A 71 -6.23 -8.32 -3.04
C LYS A 71 -5.96 -9.59 -2.26
N GLY A 72 -4.68 -9.98 -2.12
CA GLY A 72 -4.26 -11.16 -1.36
C GLY A 72 -4.10 -10.94 0.15
N MET A 73 -4.41 -9.76 0.67
CA MET A 73 -4.23 -9.49 2.10
C MET A 73 -5.32 -10.12 2.94
N VAL A 74 -4.92 -10.70 4.07
CA VAL A 74 -5.82 -11.11 5.14
C VAL A 74 -6.11 -9.89 6.01
N PHE A 75 -7.36 -9.41 5.96
CA PHE A 75 -7.80 -8.36 6.86
C PHE A 75 -8.07 -8.95 8.24
N PRO A 76 -7.59 -8.33 9.34
CA PRO A 76 -8.04 -8.72 10.66
C PRO A 76 -9.56 -8.48 10.73
N THR A 77 -10.32 -9.56 10.84
CA THR A 77 -11.71 -9.54 11.29
C THR A 77 -11.69 -9.06 12.74
N GLN A 78 -12.64 -8.21 13.12
CA GLN A 78 -12.67 -7.53 14.42
C GLN A 78 -12.95 -8.49 15.61
N GLU A 79 -12.84 -9.81 15.41
CA GLU A 79 -13.39 -10.83 16.29
C GLU A 79 -12.39 -11.46 17.25
N THR A 80 -11.30 -10.77 17.61
CA THR A 80 -10.33 -11.34 18.58
C THR A 80 -9.77 -10.32 19.57
N GLU A 81 -10.56 -9.31 19.94
CA GLU A 81 -10.27 -8.48 21.12
C GLU A 81 -11.26 -8.72 22.27
N GLN A 82 -12.32 -9.51 22.04
CA GLN A 82 -13.28 -9.93 23.06
C GLN A 82 -13.04 -11.39 23.45
N GLN A 83 -11.87 -11.72 23.99
CA GLN A 83 -11.67 -13.04 24.60
C GLN A 83 -11.09 -12.92 26.01
N LEU A 84 -12.04 -13.02 26.96
CA LEU A 84 -11.95 -13.47 28.35
C LEU A 84 -11.21 -12.57 29.35
N THR A 85 -11.92 -11.57 29.87
CA THR A 85 -11.72 -11.19 31.27
C THR A 85 -12.05 -12.40 32.13
N LEU A 86 -11.01 -13.08 32.60
CA LEU A 86 -11.10 -14.18 33.57
C LEU A 86 -11.20 -13.55 34.97
N PHE A 87 -12.37 -13.02 35.30
CA PHE A 87 -12.75 -12.74 36.69
C PHE A 87 -14.02 -13.51 37.00
#